data_AF-A0A7L5A2Y3-F1
#
_entry.id   AF-A0A7L5A2Y3-F1
#
_cell.length_a   1.000
_cell.length_b   1.000
_cell.length_c   1.000
_cell.angle_alpha   90.00
_cell.angle_beta   90.00
_cell.angle_gamma   90.00
#
_symmetry.space_group_name_H-M   'P 1'
#
loop_
_entity.id
_entity.type
_entity.pdbx_description
1 polymer ?
#
loop_
_entity_poly.entity_id
_entity_poly.type
_entity_poly.pdbx_seq_one_letter_code
_entity_poly.pdbx_strand_id
1 'polypeptide(L)'
;MFTPSPMLLKLLYTRGSLHNLPDNGGVAFSLKNRLDTVRLTRIDHVQVDGRTLGPESITLDLGDGDVRPATELSTEDGGVEFEVGRSITVRLHTEALPEGMHPVSLQFSADPFGELTVEVEDAIVQQDSRVRIPRQDGDDYSEAAIQARQRFAADFSGQQFEHLHKYSFDPHMLQGNCEHFTGVAQIPIGLAGPLRVNGEHAQGDFLIPMATTEGTLVASYNRGMQLLNLCGGVKCTVIGDAMQRAPVFVFDDARGARDFGRWVEETMTPIRAEAESTSRVAKLQYIDTYLANKFAYLRFNFSTGDAAGQNMVGRATFAACSWILENYRGAPIRHFYLESNFATDKKASQINVMRTRGKRVVAEAVIKRDILQQRMRVTPEQLAYHGQVSNVGAFLSGANNNGAHSANGITAVFIATGQDVANVAESSAGVIYSEVTPEKDLYLSMTIPSLIVATHGGGTGLATQNECLRMMNCVGRGTVNKFAEIVAGVVLAGELSLASAISSSDWVSSHEQYGRNR
;
A
#
# COMPACT_ATOMS: atom_id res chain seq x y z
N MET A 1 -5.86 21.22 20.48
CA MET A 1 -4.43 20.92 20.77
C MET A 1 -4.40 19.43 21.05
N PHE A 2 -3.76 18.66 20.18
CA PHE A 2 -3.78 17.20 20.22
C PHE A 2 -2.77 16.71 21.27
N THR A 3 -3.20 16.15 22.39
CA THR A 3 -2.27 15.48 23.30
C THR A 3 -2.14 14.03 22.83
N PRO A 4 -0.94 13.52 22.50
CA PRO A 4 -0.79 12.15 22.03
C PRO A 4 -1.26 11.15 23.09
N SER A 5 -2.12 10.21 22.70
CA SER A 5 -2.58 9.15 23.59
C SER A 5 -1.40 8.31 24.11
N PRO A 6 -1.51 7.65 25.28
CA PRO A 6 -0.47 6.74 25.77
C PRO A 6 -0.09 5.66 24.74
N MET A 7 -1.04 5.24 23.91
CA MET A 7 -0.80 4.27 22.85
C MET A 7 0.03 4.85 21.69
N LEU A 8 -0.16 6.13 21.34
CA LEU A 8 0.68 6.85 20.38
C LEU A 8 2.10 7.06 20.89
N LEU A 9 2.25 7.37 22.18
CA LEU A 9 3.56 7.60 22.79
C LEU A 9 4.43 6.35 22.74
N LYS A 10 3.85 5.14 22.83
CA LYS A 10 4.60 3.89 22.62
C LYS A 10 5.26 3.79 21.24
N LEU A 11 4.74 4.50 20.23
CA LEU A 11 5.36 4.58 18.91
C LEU A 11 6.64 5.43 18.90
N LEU A 12 7.00 6.13 19.97
CA LEU A 12 8.29 6.82 20.06
C LEU A 12 9.42 5.85 20.39
N TYR A 13 9.14 4.79 21.15
CA TYR A 13 10.14 3.79 21.48
C TYR A 13 10.49 2.91 20.26
N THR A 14 11.77 2.59 20.06
CA THR A 14 12.20 1.63 19.04
C THR A 14 12.31 0.26 19.68
N ARG A 15 11.31 -0.60 19.43
CA ARG A 15 11.29 -1.95 19.99
C ARG A 15 12.51 -2.76 19.53
N GLY A 16 13.14 -3.49 20.45
CA GLY A 16 14.38 -4.23 20.24
C GLY A 16 15.63 -3.34 20.27
N SER A 17 15.53 -2.12 20.81
CA SER A 17 16.69 -1.22 20.91
C SER A 17 17.35 -1.25 22.28
N LEU A 18 16.73 -1.86 23.29
CA LEU A 18 17.34 -2.03 24.61
C LEU A 18 18.58 -2.93 24.52
N HIS A 19 19.73 -2.42 24.94
CA HIS A 19 20.98 -3.19 24.99
C HIS A 19 21.94 -2.66 26.06
N ASN A 20 22.85 -3.53 26.49
CA ASN A 20 23.97 -3.13 27.35
C ASN A 20 25.08 -2.50 26.51
N LEU A 21 25.61 -1.37 26.96
CA LEU A 21 26.78 -0.74 26.37
C LEU A 21 28.06 -1.52 26.74
N PRO A 22 29.10 -1.52 25.87
CA PRO A 22 30.40 -2.12 26.19
C PRO A 22 31.04 -1.51 27.45
N ASP A 23 32.02 -2.21 28.02
CA ASP A 23 32.88 -1.71 29.12
C ASP A 23 32.14 -1.20 30.36
N ASN A 24 30.99 -1.81 30.69
CA ASN A 24 30.10 -1.36 31.76
C ASN A 24 29.62 0.10 31.60
N GLY A 25 29.51 0.58 30.35
CA GLY A 25 29.03 1.92 30.01
C GLY A 25 27.53 2.15 30.25
N GLY A 26 26.83 1.17 30.81
CA GLY A 26 25.43 1.23 31.18
C GLY A 26 24.49 0.56 30.20
N VAL A 27 23.26 1.05 30.15
CA VAL A 27 22.16 0.50 29.33
C VAL A 27 21.70 1.58 28.36
N ALA A 28 21.36 1.22 27.13
CA ALA A 28 20.85 2.18 26.16
C ALA A 28 19.63 1.66 25.42
N PHE A 29 18.77 2.58 25.00
CA PHE A 29 17.66 2.33 24.07
C PHE A 29 17.45 3.54 23.16
N SER A 30 16.71 3.36 22.06
CA SER A 30 16.51 4.40 21.07
C SER A 30 15.06 4.85 20.98
N LEU A 31 14.86 6.16 21.00
CA LEU A 31 13.63 6.82 20.63
C LEU A 31 13.70 7.23 19.17
N LYS A 32 12.60 7.10 18.44
CA LYS A 32 12.44 7.63 17.08
C LYS A 32 11.16 8.43 17.03
N ASN A 33 11.25 9.70 16.64
CA ASN A 33 10.04 10.49 16.50
C ASN A 33 9.24 10.00 15.29
N ARG A 34 8.02 9.52 15.53
CA ARG A 34 7.08 9.03 14.50
C ARG A 34 5.78 9.83 14.48
N LEU A 35 5.69 10.91 15.27
CA LEU A 35 4.48 11.67 15.52
C LEU A 35 4.55 13.03 14.81
N ASP A 36 4.96 14.08 15.53
CA ASP A 36 5.06 15.45 15.03
C ASP A 36 6.37 16.07 15.51
N THR A 37 6.87 17.09 14.81
CA THR A 37 8.09 17.79 15.22
C THR A 37 7.83 18.51 16.54
N VAL A 38 8.62 18.18 17.55
CA VAL A 38 8.48 18.71 18.91
C VAL A 38 9.81 19.22 19.42
N ARG A 39 9.76 20.10 20.42
CA ARG A 39 10.94 20.45 21.21
C ARG A 39 10.92 19.65 22.50
N LEU A 40 11.87 18.73 22.67
CA LEU A 40 12.09 18.00 23.91
C LEU A 40 12.74 18.96 24.92
N THR A 41 12.02 19.28 25.99
CA THR A 41 12.43 20.32 26.95
C THR A 41 12.93 19.77 28.27
N ARG A 42 12.57 18.53 28.62
CA ARG A 42 13.04 17.88 29.86
C ARG A 42 12.93 16.36 29.79
N ILE A 43 13.82 15.65 30.48
CA ILE A 43 13.61 14.26 30.86
C ILE A 43 13.56 14.21 32.38
N ASP A 44 12.44 13.71 32.92
CA ASP A 44 12.21 13.68 34.37
C ASP A 44 12.88 12.44 34.97
N HIS A 45 12.60 11.26 34.43
CA HIS A 45 13.25 10.03 34.84
C HIS A 45 13.02 8.88 33.85
N VAL A 46 13.83 7.83 33.99
CA VAL A 46 13.62 6.54 33.34
C VAL A 46 13.50 5.47 34.42
N GLN A 47 12.50 4.59 34.31
CA GLN A 47 12.40 3.39 35.13
C GLN A 47 12.72 2.16 34.29
N VAL A 48 13.60 1.28 34.80
CA VAL A 48 13.85 -0.05 34.20
C VAL A 48 13.83 -1.10 35.31
N ASP A 49 13.06 -2.17 35.13
CA ASP A 49 12.85 -3.22 36.16
C ASP A 49 12.45 -2.65 37.54
N GLY A 50 11.71 -1.55 37.57
CA GLY A 50 11.30 -0.85 38.78
C GLY A 50 12.39 -0.02 39.47
N ARG A 51 13.60 0.09 38.90
CA ARG A 51 14.65 1.03 39.33
C ARG A 51 14.47 2.37 38.64
N THR A 52 14.35 3.45 39.40
CA THR A 52 14.21 4.81 38.87
C THR A 52 15.56 5.52 38.76
N LEU A 53 15.87 6.00 37.57
CA LEU A 53 17.06 6.78 37.23
C LEU A 53 16.64 8.22 36.92
N GLY A 54 17.15 9.18 37.68
CA GLY A 54 16.92 10.61 37.47
C GLY A 54 17.77 11.18 36.32
N PRO A 55 17.59 12.47 35.98
CA PRO A 55 18.26 13.11 34.84
C PRO A 55 19.79 13.09 34.98
N GLU A 56 20.31 13.11 36.21
CA GLU A 56 21.75 12.99 36.53
C GLU A 56 22.38 11.70 35.98
N SER A 57 21.59 10.65 35.82
CA SER A 57 22.01 9.32 35.36
C SER A 57 21.63 9.06 33.91
N ILE A 58 21.23 10.10 33.16
CA ILE A 58 20.75 9.97 31.79
C ILE A 58 21.56 10.87 30.86
N THR A 59 21.97 10.32 29.73
CA THR A 59 22.64 11.06 28.65
C THR A 59 21.94 10.79 27.33
N LEU A 60 21.79 11.82 26.53
CA LEU A 60 21.17 11.76 25.21
C LEU A 60 22.23 11.85 24.14
N ASP A 61 22.28 10.84 23.28
CA ASP A 61 23.05 10.86 22.05
C ASP A 61 22.10 11.22 20.91
N LEU A 62 22.31 12.42 20.36
CA LEU A 62 21.46 13.04 19.35
C LEU A 62 21.93 12.73 17.91
N GLY A 63 23.00 11.93 17.77
CA GLY A 63 23.69 11.68 16.51
C GLY A 63 24.84 12.67 16.23
N ASP A 64 25.68 12.35 15.25
CA ASP A 64 26.77 13.20 14.75
C ASP A 64 27.78 13.70 15.81
N GLY A 65 27.93 12.95 16.90
CA GLY A 65 28.82 13.29 18.01
C GLY A 65 28.23 14.27 19.03
N ASP A 66 26.96 14.69 18.87
CA ASP A 66 26.25 15.54 19.83
C ASP A 66 25.67 14.69 20.95
N VAL A 67 26.38 14.67 22.09
CA VAL A 67 26.00 13.91 23.28
C VAL A 67 25.83 14.88 24.45
N ARG A 68 24.63 14.91 25.05
CA ARG A 68 24.27 15.87 26.11
C ARG A 68 23.72 15.18 27.35
N PRO A 69 24.12 15.59 28.56
CA PRO A 69 23.43 15.22 29.79
C PRO A 69 21.94 15.61 29.74
N ALA A 70 21.06 14.77 30.30
CA ALA A 70 19.64 15.10 30.35
C ALA A 70 19.34 16.35 31.21
N THR A 71 20.24 16.69 32.14
CA THR A 71 20.17 17.89 32.99
C THR A 71 20.35 19.20 32.22
N GLU A 72 20.90 19.16 31.01
CA GLU A 72 21.06 20.34 30.15
C GLU A 72 19.78 20.69 29.37
N LEU A 73 18.79 19.78 29.35
CA LEU A 73 17.49 20.08 28.73
C LEU A 73 16.74 21.14 29.54
N SER A 74 16.34 22.22 28.88
CA SER A 74 15.53 23.29 29.48
C SER A 74 14.58 23.92 28.48
N THR A 75 13.54 24.58 29.00
CA THR A 75 12.53 25.30 28.18
C THR A 75 13.08 26.55 27.48
N GLU A 76 14.14 27.16 28.02
CA GLU A 76 14.71 28.42 27.49
C GLU A 76 15.77 28.12 26.42
N ASP A 77 16.96 27.63 26.81
CA ASP A 77 18.13 27.52 25.91
C ASP A 77 18.61 26.09 25.64
N GLY A 78 18.08 25.08 26.35
CA GLY A 78 18.59 23.70 26.32
C GLY A 78 17.74 22.67 25.57
N GLY A 79 16.53 23.03 25.14
CA GLY A 79 15.60 22.10 24.52
C GLY A 79 16.08 21.58 23.15
N VAL A 80 15.90 20.29 22.90
CA VAL A 80 16.34 19.61 21.67
C VAL A 80 15.19 19.53 20.68
N GLU A 81 15.40 20.00 19.46
CA GLU A 81 14.44 19.80 18.38
C GLU A 81 14.47 18.32 17.94
N PHE A 82 13.33 17.66 18.14
CA PHE A 82 13.13 16.27 17.79
C PHE A 82 12.20 16.22 16.57
N GLU A 83 12.78 16.35 15.39
CA GLU A 83 12.06 16.31 14.12
C GLU A 83 11.48 14.91 13.82
N VAL A 84 10.37 14.85 13.09
CA VAL A 84 9.80 13.57 12.64
C VAL A 84 10.83 12.79 11.83
N GLY A 85 11.03 11.53 12.20
CA GLY A 85 12.00 10.62 11.57
C GLY A 85 13.37 10.61 12.25
N ARG A 86 13.70 11.60 13.07
CA ARG A 86 14.95 11.63 13.85
C ARG A 86 14.94 10.56 14.92
N SER A 87 16.12 10.03 15.24
CA SER A 87 16.34 9.11 16.36
C SER A 87 17.28 9.71 17.39
N ILE A 88 17.02 9.41 18.67
CA ILE A 88 17.85 9.78 19.81
C ILE A 88 18.10 8.51 20.61
N THR A 89 19.34 8.29 21.02
CA THR A 89 19.68 7.18 21.92
C THR A 89 19.76 7.70 23.35
N VAL A 90 18.94 7.11 24.23
CA VAL A 90 18.94 7.38 25.66
C VAL A 90 19.90 6.40 26.31
N ARG A 91 20.97 6.92 26.91
CA ARG A 91 21.98 6.17 27.65
C ARG A 91 21.73 6.35 29.14
N LEU A 92 21.68 5.24 29.86
CA LEU A 92 21.40 5.14 31.28
C LEU A 92 22.68 4.71 32.00
N HIS A 93 23.17 5.55 32.91
CA HIS A 93 24.31 5.24 33.76
C HIS A 93 23.86 4.33 34.91
N THR A 94 23.82 3.03 34.62
CA THR A 94 23.37 1.96 35.54
C THR A 94 24.19 0.69 35.32
N GLU A 95 24.05 -0.30 36.19
CA GLU A 95 24.56 -1.66 35.92
C GLU A 95 23.92 -2.26 34.67
N ALA A 96 24.65 -3.13 33.98
CA ALA A 96 24.13 -3.92 32.87
C ALA A 96 22.95 -4.78 33.32
N LEU A 97 21.93 -4.89 32.47
CA LEU A 97 20.77 -5.73 32.73
C LEU A 97 21.04 -7.16 32.24
N PRO A 98 20.51 -8.19 32.92
CA PRO A 98 20.61 -9.56 32.44
C PRO A 98 19.86 -9.75 31.12
N GLU A 99 20.08 -10.87 30.44
CA GLU A 99 19.26 -11.22 29.27
C GLU A 99 17.82 -11.52 29.72
N GLY A 100 16.84 -11.02 28.96
CA GLY A 100 15.42 -11.19 29.30
C GLY A 100 14.56 -10.01 28.90
N MET A 101 13.28 -10.07 29.30
CA MET A 101 12.31 -8.99 29.13
C MET A 101 12.41 -8.01 30.29
N HIS A 102 12.44 -6.72 29.98
CA HIS A 102 12.53 -5.62 30.93
C HIS A 102 11.43 -4.60 30.68
N PRO A 103 10.56 -4.28 31.66
CA PRO A 103 9.71 -3.10 31.57
C PRO A 103 10.56 -1.82 31.61
N VAL A 104 10.29 -0.92 30.67
CA VAL A 104 10.93 0.40 30.56
C VAL A 104 9.85 1.47 30.55
N SER A 105 9.98 2.44 31.46
CA SER A 105 9.15 3.65 31.50
C SER A 105 10.04 4.88 31.33
N LEU A 106 9.66 5.82 30.47
CA LEU A 106 10.34 7.10 30.29
C LEU A 106 9.34 8.23 30.49
N GLN A 107 9.62 9.13 31.42
CA GLN A 107 8.89 10.37 31.62
C GLN A 107 9.70 11.57 31.11
N PHE A 108 9.07 12.40 30.28
CA PHE A 108 9.71 13.56 29.66
C PHE A 108 8.69 14.66 29.37
N SER A 109 9.18 15.87 29.09
CA SER A 109 8.35 17.00 28.67
C SER A 109 8.71 17.44 27.26
N ALA A 110 7.70 17.72 26.44
CA ALA A 110 7.89 18.23 25.09
C ALA A 110 6.85 19.30 24.74
N ASP A 111 7.28 20.38 24.08
CA ASP A 111 6.37 21.43 23.62
C ASP A 111 5.67 21.03 22.30
N PRO A 112 4.36 21.29 22.16
CA PRO A 112 3.45 21.99 23.09
C PRO A 112 2.69 21.05 24.05
N PHE A 113 3.07 19.78 24.15
CA PHE A 113 2.28 18.72 24.79
C PHE A 113 2.45 18.62 26.31
N GLY A 114 3.49 19.23 26.88
CA GLY A 114 3.78 19.15 28.31
C GLY A 114 4.38 17.79 28.69
N GLU A 115 4.01 17.29 29.87
CA GLU A 115 4.51 16.01 30.39
C GLU A 115 3.90 14.81 29.68
N LEU A 116 4.77 13.87 29.30
CA LEU A 116 4.46 12.67 28.55
C LEU A 116 5.14 11.46 29.21
N THR A 117 4.53 10.30 29.06
CA THR A 117 5.07 9.04 29.59
C THR A 117 4.99 7.93 28.54
N VAL A 118 6.08 7.21 28.35
CA VAL A 118 6.19 6.07 27.45
C VAL A 118 6.46 4.83 28.29
N GLU A 119 5.56 3.85 28.23
CA GLU A 119 5.70 2.58 28.93
C GLU A 119 5.70 1.40 27.94
N VAL A 120 6.80 0.66 27.93
CA VAL A 120 7.04 -0.48 27.02
C VAL A 120 7.70 -1.64 27.76
N GLU A 121 7.68 -2.82 27.13
CA GLU A 121 8.55 -3.93 27.51
C GLU A 121 9.49 -4.20 26.33
N ASP A 122 10.79 -4.30 26.60
CA ASP A 122 11.80 -4.65 25.60
C ASP A 122 12.73 -5.74 26.12
N ALA A 123 13.47 -6.40 25.23
CA ALA A 123 14.34 -7.50 25.59
C ALA A 123 15.82 -7.16 25.37
N ILE A 124 16.67 -7.51 26.34
CA ILE A 124 18.10 -7.68 26.08
C ILE A 124 18.31 -9.12 25.62
N VAL A 125 18.77 -9.25 24.38
CA VAL A 125 19.09 -10.54 23.76
C VAL A 125 20.60 -10.59 23.55
N GLN A 126 21.21 -11.76 23.74
CA GLN A 126 22.64 -12.00 23.49
C GLN A 126 23.08 -11.41 22.14
N GLN A 127 24.26 -10.76 22.12
CA GLN A 127 24.84 -10.27 20.86
C GLN A 127 25.01 -11.44 19.89
N ASP A 128 24.18 -11.38 18.87
CA ASP A 128 24.01 -12.43 17.90
C ASP A 128 25.10 -12.33 16.82
N SER A 129 25.98 -13.33 16.78
CA SER A 129 27.10 -13.46 15.83
C SER A 129 26.68 -13.89 14.42
N ARG A 130 25.36 -13.96 14.13
CA ARG A 130 24.86 -14.24 12.79
C ARG A 130 25.37 -13.22 11.79
N VAL A 131 25.66 -13.71 10.59
CA VAL A 131 26.01 -12.90 9.42
C VAL A 131 24.87 -11.91 9.14
N ARG A 132 25.20 -10.63 8.97
CA ARG A 132 24.24 -9.55 8.71
C ARG A 132 24.54 -8.88 7.37
N ILE A 133 23.48 -8.44 6.71
CA ILE A 133 23.58 -7.59 5.52
C ILE A 133 24.19 -6.25 5.96
N PRO A 134 25.23 -5.74 5.27
CA PRO A 134 25.80 -4.43 5.56
C PRO A 134 24.74 -3.33 5.49
N ARG A 135 24.78 -2.44 6.47
CA ARG A 135 23.92 -1.27 6.57
C ARG A 135 24.77 -0.09 7.03
N GLN A 136 24.49 1.08 6.48
CA GLN A 136 25.15 2.32 6.88
C GLN A 136 24.17 3.22 7.62
N ASP A 137 24.57 3.68 8.79
CA ASP A 137 23.80 4.67 9.55
C ASP A 137 23.94 6.06 8.92
N GLY A 138 22.88 6.86 8.95
CA GLY A 138 22.79 8.13 8.22
C GLY A 138 22.33 7.95 6.78
N ASP A 139 23.24 7.61 5.87
CA ASP A 139 22.96 7.48 4.43
C ASP A 139 23.21 6.04 3.91
N ASP A 140 22.14 5.25 3.94
CA ASP A 140 22.10 3.86 3.47
C ASP A 140 21.85 3.73 1.94
N TYR A 141 21.79 4.85 1.22
CA TYR A 141 21.64 4.92 -0.24
C TYR A 141 22.88 5.48 -0.95
N SER A 142 23.91 5.85 -0.18
CA SER A 142 25.23 6.19 -0.72
C SER A 142 25.83 5.06 -1.56
N GLU A 143 26.68 5.43 -2.52
CA GLU A 143 27.42 4.48 -3.36
C GLU A 143 28.23 3.48 -2.50
N ALA A 144 28.82 3.94 -1.40
CA ALA A 144 29.59 3.08 -0.49
C ALA A 144 28.71 2.02 0.19
N ALA A 145 27.53 2.40 0.69
CA ALA A 145 26.56 1.49 1.31
C ALA A 145 26.07 0.44 0.29
N ILE A 146 25.73 0.88 -0.92
CA ILE A 146 25.26 0.00 -1.99
C ILE A 146 26.37 -0.98 -2.39
N GLN A 147 27.60 -0.51 -2.64
CA GLN A 147 28.72 -1.38 -2.99
C GLN A 147 29.07 -2.38 -1.88
N ALA A 148 28.94 -1.99 -0.61
CA ALA A 148 29.12 -2.90 0.51
C ALA A 148 28.11 -4.06 0.45
N ARG A 149 26.83 -3.78 0.18
CA ARG A 149 25.80 -4.81 -0.01
C ARG A 149 26.03 -5.67 -1.26
N GLN A 150 26.47 -5.08 -2.36
CA GLN A 150 26.79 -5.81 -3.59
C GLN A 150 27.98 -6.78 -3.40
N ARG A 151 29.05 -6.31 -2.74
CA ARG A 151 30.17 -7.18 -2.36
C ARG A 151 29.72 -8.29 -1.42
N PHE A 152 28.93 -7.94 -0.40
CA PHE A 152 28.36 -8.93 0.51
C PHE A 152 27.54 -10.00 -0.23
N ALA A 153 26.68 -9.61 -1.19
CA ALA A 153 25.92 -10.56 -1.98
C ALA A 153 26.82 -11.48 -2.80
N ALA A 154 27.89 -10.95 -3.42
CA ALA A 154 28.85 -11.74 -4.17
C ALA A 154 29.63 -12.72 -3.28
N ASP A 155 30.18 -12.23 -2.16
CA ASP A 155 30.97 -13.03 -1.23
C ASP A 155 30.12 -14.13 -0.56
N PHE A 156 28.90 -13.78 -0.14
CA PHE A 156 27.99 -14.72 0.53
C PHE A 156 27.50 -15.83 -0.42
N SER A 157 27.24 -15.49 -1.69
CA SER A 157 26.74 -16.46 -2.68
C SER A 157 27.84 -17.17 -3.47
N GLY A 158 29.07 -16.65 -3.46
CA GLY A 158 30.15 -17.09 -4.35
C GLY A 158 29.88 -16.81 -5.82
N GLN A 159 29.03 -15.83 -6.15
CA GLN A 159 28.61 -15.51 -7.52
C GLN A 159 29.05 -14.10 -7.93
N GLN A 160 29.18 -13.89 -9.24
CA GLN A 160 29.37 -12.58 -9.83
C GLN A 160 28.06 -12.09 -10.48
N PHE A 161 27.77 -10.80 -10.32
CA PHE A 161 26.56 -10.18 -10.87
C PHE A 161 26.93 -9.09 -11.87
N GLU A 162 26.47 -9.24 -13.11
CA GLU A 162 26.68 -8.23 -14.15
C GLU A 162 25.54 -7.20 -14.22
N HIS A 163 24.28 -7.66 -14.23
CA HIS A 163 23.13 -6.79 -14.52
C HIS A 163 22.49 -6.19 -13.28
N LEU A 164 22.57 -6.89 -12.13
CA LEU A 164 21.94 -6.46 -10.88
C LEU A 164 22.37 -5.03 -10.50
N HIS A 165 23.66 -4.74 -10.63
CA HIS A 165 24.25 -3.47 -10.20
C HIS A 165 24.11 -2.34 -11.23
N LYS A 166 23.55 -2.61 -12.42
CA LYS A 166 23.43 -1.64 -13.51
C LYS A 166 22.07 -0.95 -13.45
N TYR A 167 22.04 0.26 -12.92
CA TYR A 167 20.89 1.16 -12.90
C TYR A 167 21.31 2.58 -13.32
N SER A 168 20.35 3.39 -13.76
CA SER A 168 20.61 4.70 -14.41
C SER A 168 19.96 5.89 -13.68
N PHE A 169 19.66 5.75 -12.39
CA PHE A 169 18.99 6.76 -11.59
C PHE A 169 19.69 6.93 -10.24
N ASP A 170 19.43 8.06 -9.57
CA ASP A 170 19.95 8.34 -8.23
C ASP A 170 19.29 7.43 -7.18
N PRO A 171 20.04 6.55 -6.48
CA PRO A 171 19.47 5.65 -5.48
C PRO A 171 18.70 6.33 -4.35
N HIS A 172 18.97 7.60 -4.04
CA HIS A 172 18.24 8.34 -3.01
C HIS A 172 16.74 8.45 -3.31
N MET A 173 16.34 8.37 -4.59
CA MET A 173 14.92 8.36 -4.97
C MET A 173 14.15 7.14 -4.45
N LEU A 174 14.86 6.08 -4.06
CA LEU A 174 14.29 4.86 -3.51
C LEU A 174 13.97 4.97 -2.01
N GLN A 175 14.30 6.09 -1.36
CA GLN A 175 13.96 6.31 0.03
C GLN A 175 12.43 6.22 0.22
N GLY A 176 12.00 5.27 1.05
CA GLY A 176 10.59 4.96 1.27
C GLY A 176 9.95 4.00 0.25
N ASN A 177 10.72 3.51 -0.74
CA ASN A 177 10.31 2.54 -1.74
C ASN A 177 11.05 1.20 -1.63
N CYS A 178 12.35 1.21 -1.28
CA CYS A 178 13.14 -0.01 -1.13
C CYS A 178 14.30 0.17 -0.15
N GLU A 179 14.31 -0.60 0.94
CA GLU A 179 15.41 -0.68 1.89
C GLU A 179 16.51 -1.66 1.40
N HIS A 180 17.73 -1.53 1.93
CA HIS A 180 18.85 -2.41 1.58
C HIS A 180 19.14 -2.49 0.07
N PHE A 181 19.01 -1.37 -0.64
CA PHE A 181 19.13 -1.32 -2.09
C PHE A 181 20.47 -1.88 -2.60
N THR A 182 20.39 -2.95 -3.38
CA THR A 182 21.56 -3.65 -3.92
C THR A 182 21.64 -3.53 -5.45
N GLY A 183 20.53 -3.23 -6.12
CA GLY A 183 20.43 -3.25 -7.56
C GLY A 183 18.99 -3.32 -8.06
N VAL A 184 18.80 -3.56 -9.35
CA VAL A 184 17.49 -3.54 -10.01
C VAL A 184 17.18 -4.83 -10.77
N ALA A 185 15.88 -5.16 -10.83
CA ALA A 185 15.36 -6.11 -11.82
C ALA A 185 14.99 -5.34 -13.10
N GLN A 186 15.39 -5.86 -14.25
CA GLN A 186 15.10 -5.27 -15.56
C GLN A 186 13.93 -6.03 -16.21
N ILE A 187 12.77 -5.40 -16.30
CA ILE A 187 11.57 -5.99 -16.90
C ILE A 187 11.34 -5.32 -18.27
N PRO A 188 11.24 -6.07 -19.38
CA PRO A 188 10.99 -5.50 -20.70
C PRO A 188 9.69 -4.69 -20.74
N ILE A 189 9.71 -3.52 -21.38
CA ILE A 189 8.52 -2.69 -21.60
C ILE A 189 8.20 -2.66 -23.09
N GLY A 190 6.99 -3.10 -23.45
CA GLY A 190 6.41 -2.95 -24.78
C GLY A 190 5.33 -1.87 -24.82
N LEU A 191 4.94 -1.47 -26.02
CA LEU A 191 3.86 -0.50 -26.27
C LEU A 191 2.68 -1.19 -26.95
N ALA A 192 1.48 -1.00 -26.42
CA ALA A 192 0.23 -1.38 -27.05
C ALA A 192 -0.61 -0.13 -27.36
N GLY A 193 -1.29 -0.10 -28.51
CA GLY A 193 -2.25 0.94 -28.85
C GLY A 193 -1.97 1.66 -30.18
N PRO A 194 -2.51 2.88 -30.38
CA PRO A 194 -3.25 3.65 -29.37
C PRO A 194 -4.55 2.96 -28.92
N LEU A 195 -5.00 3.23 -27.70
CA LEU A 195 -6.35 2.91 -27.22
C LEU A 195 -7.20 4.18 -27.21
N ARG A 196 -8.28 4.21 -27.99
CA ARG A 196 -9.28 5.29 -27.96
C ARG A 196 -10.18 5.10 -26.75
N VAL A 197 -10.09 6.01 -25.79
CA VAL A 197 -10.95 6.05 -24.59
C VAL A 197 -11.93 7.20 -24.70
N ASN A 198 -13.20 6.90 -24.42
CA ASN A 198 -14.33 7.82 -24.36
C ASN A 198 -14.90 7.81 -22.93
N GLY A 199 -14.12 8.22 -21.93
CA GLY A 199 -14.47 8.20 -20.51
C GLY A 199 -14.76 9.58 -19.93
N GLU A 200 -15.21 9.66 -18.68
CA GLU A 200 -15.51 10.95 -18.04
C GLU A 200 -14.23 11.75 -17.73
N HIS A 201 -13.10 11.05 -17.57
CA HIS A 201 -11.81 11.63 -17.21
C HIS A 201 -10.71 11.41 -18.26
N ALA A 202 -10.83 10.37 -19.09
CA ALA A 202 -9.94 10.03 -20.19
C ALA A 202 -10.67 10.18 -21.53
N GLN A 203 -10.30 11.19 -22.32
CA GLN A 203 -10.85 11.43 -23.65
C GLN A 203 -9.71 11.52 -24.67
N GLY A 204 -9.68 10.59 -25.62
CA GLY A 204 -8.70 10.57 -26.71
C GLY A 204 -7.93 9.26 -26.86
N ASP A 205 -6.79 9.33 -27.54
CA ASP A 205 -5.93 8.19 -27.86
C ASP A 205 -4.74 8.11 -26.91
N PHE A 206 -4.50 6.92 -26.34
CA PHE A 206 -3.43 6.68 -25.37
C PHE A 206 -2.50 5.55 -25.81
N LEU A 207 -1.18 5.79 -25.77
CA LEU A 207 -0.18 4.74 -25.90
C LEU A 207 0.01 4.07 -24.54
N ILE A 208 -0.08 2.73 -24.50
CA ILE A 208 -0.09 1.97 -23.25
C ILE A 208 1.26 1.27 -23.06
N PRO A 209 2.09 1.71 -22.10
CA PRO A 209 3.29 0.97 -21.71
C PRO A 209 2.90 -0.28 -20.90
N MET A 210 3.48 -1.42 -21.26
CA MET A 210 3.22 -2.71 -20.63
C MET A 210 4.54 -3.42 -20.33
N ALA A 211 4.86 -3.57 -19.04
CA ALA A 211 6.07 -4.24 -18.58
C ALA A 211 5.81 -5.73 -18.33
N THR A 212 6.44 -6.62 -19.07
CA THR A 212 6.18 -8.06 -18.96
C THR A 212 7.34 -8.92 -19.44
N THR A 213 7.43 -10.13 -18.91
CA THR A 213 8.27 -11.22 -19.43
C THR A 213 7.45 -12.29 -20.16
N GLU A 214 6.12 -12.15 -20.19
CA GLU A 214 5.22 -13.07 -20.88
C GLU A 214 5.16 -12.74 -22.37
N GLY A 215 5.59 -13.68 -23.21
CA GLY A 215 5.49 -13.56 -24.66
C GLY A 215 4.04 -13.40 -25.12
N THR A 216 3.81 -12.74 -26.26
CA THR A 216 2.50 -12.43 -26.85
C THR A 216 1.58 -11.49 -26.08
N LEU A 217 1.81 -11.19 -24.80
CA LEU A 217 0.93 -10.35 -23.99
C LEU A 217 0.70 -8.99 -24.66
N VAL A 218 1.77 -8.22 -24.91
CA VAL A 218 1.67 -6.88 -25.51
C VAL A 218 0.96 -6.92 -26.88
N ALA A 219 1.29 -7.92 -27.71
CA ALA A 219 0.67 -8.09 -29.02
C ALA A 219 -0.84 -8.40 -28.93
N SER A 220 -1.24 -9.22 -27.96
CA SER A 220 -2.65 -9.56 -27.71
C SER A 220 -3.45 -8.33 -27.29
N TYR A 221 -2.94 -7.55 -26.33
CA TYR A 221 -3.59 -6.31 -25.90
C TYR A 221 -3.66 -5.29 -27.05
N ASN A 222 -2.59 -5.15 -27.83
CA ASN A 222 -2.58 -4.28 -29.02
C ASN A 222 -3.65 -4.66 -30.04
N ARG A 223 -3.82 -5.97 -30.33
CA ARG A 223 -4.86 -6.48 -31.23
C ARG A 223 -6.27 -6.16 -30.71
N GLY A 224 -6.49 -6.30 -29.40
CA GLY A 224 -7.74 -5.91 -28.75
C GLY A 224 -8.05 -4.42 -28.87
N MET A 225 -7.06 -3.57 -28.63
CA MET A 225 -7.18 -2.11 -28.75
C MET A 225 -7.52 -1.70 -30.19
N GLN A 226 -6.86 -2.32 -31.18
CA GLN A 226 -7.18 -2.10 -32.59
C GLN A 226 -8.65 -2.42 -32.90
N LEU A 227 -9.18 -3.53 -32.39
CA LEU A 227 -10.57 -3.92 -32.60
C LEU A 227 -11.55 -2.93 -31.93
N LEU A 228 -11.27 -2.51 -30.70
CA LEU A 228 -12.08 -1.48 -30.03
C LEU A 228 -12.10 -0.17 -30.82
N ASN A 229 -10.95 0.30 -31.28
CA ASN A 229 -10.85 1.56 -32.04
C ASN A 229 -11.63 1.50 -33.35
N LEU A 230 -11.58 0.37 -34.07
CA LEU A 230 -12.38 0.16 -35.28
C LEU A 230 -13.90 0.24 -35.02
N CYS A 231 -14.32 0.05 -33.76
CA CYS A 231 -15.71 0.15 -33.31
C CYS A 231 -16.01 1.46 -32.55
N GLY A 232 -15.14 2.47 -32.64
CA GLY A 232 -15.34 3.79 -32.02
C GLY A 232 -14.64 3.99 -30.67
N GLY A 233 -13.88 3.00 -30.19
CA GLY A 233 -13.16 3.04 -28.92
C GLY A 233 -13.94 2.42 -27.76
N VAL A 234 -13.41 2.59 -26.55
CA VAL A 234 -14.02 2.08 -25.32
C VAL A 234 -14.63 3.21 -24.50
N LYS A 235 -15.85 3.01 -23.99
CA LYS A 235 -16.48 3.94 -23.05
C LYS A 235 -16.14 3.50 -21.64
N CYS A 236 -15.67 4.42 -20.80
CA CYS A 236 -15.27 4.12 -19.43
C CYS A 236 -15.99 5.03 -18.42
N THR A 237 -16.28 4.50 -17.23
CA THR A 237 -16.99 5.24 -16.18
C THR A 237 -16.49 4.80 -14.80
N VAL A 238 -16.08 5.75 -13.96
CA VAL A 238 -15.71 5.50 -12.57
C VAL A 238 -16.97 5.60 -11.70
N ILE A 239 -17.46 4.47 -11.19
CA ILE A 239 -18.73 4.39 -10.44
C ILE A 239 -18.53 4.23 -8.93
N GLY A 240 -17.27 4.25 -8.45
CA GLY A 240 -16.98 4.23 -7.02
C GLY A 240 -15.51 4.52 -6.74
N ASP A 241 -15.26 5.17 -5.61
CA ASP A 241 -13.91 5.50 -5.13
C ASP A 241 -13.89 5.51 -3.61
N ALA A 242 -13.21 4.52 -3.03
CA ALA A 242 -13.00 4.43 -1.59
C ALA A 242 -11.79 3.54 -1.27
N MET A 243 -10.89 4.02 -0.41
CA MET A 243 -9.81 3.22 0.18
C MET A 243 -10.12 2.96 1.65
N GLN A 244 -9.80 1.75 2.14
CA GLN A 244 -10.23 1.30 3.47
C GLN A 244 -9.11 0.86 4.39
N ARG A 245 -9.39 1.03 5.68
CA ARG A 245 -8.78 0.30 6.80
C ARG A 245 -9.90 -0.25 7.68
N ALA A 246 -9.76 -1.48 8.17
CA ALA A 246 -10.81 -2.12 8.95
C ALA A 246 -10.30 -2.64 10.31
N PRO A 247 -10.39 -1.82 11.36
CA PRO A 247 -10.16 -2.28 12.72
C PRO A 247 -11.25 -3.23 13.21
N VAL A 248 -10.91 -3.99 14.26
CA VAL A 248 -11.86 -4.79 15.03
C VAL A 248 -11.75 -4.50 16.52
N PHE A 249 -12.90 -4.41 17.17
CA PHE A 249 -13.06 -4.22 18.61
C PHE A 249 -13.72 -5.45 19.22
N VAL A 250 -13.14 -5.98 20.28
CA VAL A 250 -13.58 -7.23 20.95
C VAL A 250 -14.19 -6.91 22.31
N PHE A 251 -15.37 -7.44 22.56
CA PHE A 251 -16.15 -7.24 23.78
C PHE A 251 -16.29 -8.54 24.58
N ASP A 252 -16.97 -8.46 25.73
CA ASP A 252 -17.33 -9.64 26.53
C ASP A 252 -18.41 -10.49 25.85
N ASP A 253 -19.36 -9.84 25.17
CA ASP A 253 -20.47 -10.49 24.49
C ASP A 253 -20.93 -9.75 23.22
N ALA A 254 -21.88 -10.34 22.50
CA ALA A 254 -22.44 -9.79 21.27
C ALA A 254 -23.27 -8.50 21.50
N ARG A 255 -23.81 -8.28 22.70
CA ARG A 255 -24.59 -7.07 23.01
C ARG A 255 -23.66 -5.87 23.12
N GLY A 256 -22.51 -6.03 23.77
CA GLY A 256 -21.46 -5.01 23.81
C GLY A 256 -21.02 -4.58 22.42
N ALA A 257 -20.73 -5.53 21.53
CA ALA A 257 -20.35 -5.24 20.15
C ALA A 257 -21.45 -4.51 19.36
N ARG A 258 -22.72 -4.93 19.52
CA ARG A 258 -23.87 -4.27 18.88
C ARG A 258 -24.06 -2.83 19.38
N ASP A 259 -24.02 -2.63 20.69
CA ASP A 259 -24.26 -1.32 21.30
C ASP A 259 -23.11 -0.35 20.96
N PHE A 260 -21.88 -0.86 20.88
CA PHE A 260 -20.74 -0.11 20.33
C PHE A 260 -20.95 0.28 18.86
N GLY A 261 -21.41 -0.64 18.01
CA GLY A 261 -21.71 -0.35 16.59
C GLY A 261 -22.73 0.78 16.41
N ARG A 262 -23.79 0.80 17.23
CA ARG A 262 -24.79 1.89 17.26
C ARG A 262 -24.18 3.21 17.71
N TRP A 263 -23.38 3.18 18.77
CA TRP A 263 -22.69 4.37 19.27
C TRP A 263 -21.77 4.98 18.21
N VAL A 264 -21.04 4.16 17.43
CA VAL A 264 -20.19 4.64 16.32
C VAL A 264 -21.02 5.37 15.26
N GLU A 265 -22.18 4.83 14.89
CA GLU A 265 -23.10 5.45 13.93
C GLU A 265 -23.64 6.80 14.44
N GLU A 266 -24.06 6.85 15.71
CA GLU A 266 -24.54 8.08 16.37
C GLU A 266 -23.43 9.13 16.58
N THR A 267 -22.18 8.68 16.68
CA THR A 267 -21.00 9.51 17.01
C THR A 267 -20.09 9.75 15.80
N MET A 268 -20.63 9.61 14.58
CA MET A 268 -19.84 9.68 13.34
C MET A 268 -19.13 11.03 13.12
N THR A 269 -19.74 12.15 13.56
CA THR A 269 -19.20 13.51 13.35
C THR A 269 -17.85 13.74 14.04
N PRO A 270 -17.71 13.54 15.37
CA PRO A 270 -16.39 13.68 16.02
C PRO A 270 -15.39 12.62 15.54
N ILE A 271 -15.82 11.38 15.29
CA ILE A 271 -14.93 10.33 14.71
C ILE A 271 -14.33 10.79 13.38
N ARG A 272 -15.14 11.45 12.54
CA ARG A 272 -14.70 12.02 11.26
C ARG A 272 -13.69 13.15 11.44
N ALA A 273 -13.95 14.06 12.38
CA ALA A 273 -13.03 15.17 12.66
C ALA A 273 -11.64 14.65 13.05
N GLU A 274 -11.58 13.63 13.90
CA GLU A 274 -10.32 13.02 14.34
C GLU A 274 -9.63 12.27 13.21
N ALA A 275 -10.36 11.49 12.40
CA ALA A 275 -9.79 10.80 11.26
C ALA A 275 -9.13 11.78 10.25
N GLU A 276 -9.84 12.86 9.93
CA GLU A 276 -9.41 13.85 8.95
C GLU A 276 -8.36 14.83 9.48
N SER A 277 -8.09 14.86 10.79
CA SER A 277 -7.04 15.70 11.38
C SER A 277 -5.63 15.33 10.88
N THR A 278 -5.44 14.06 10.48
CA THR A 278 -4.14 13.50 10.09
C THR A 278 -3.74 13.76 8.63
N SER A 279 -4.66 14.27 7.81
CA SER A 279 -4.41 14.47 6.38
C SER A 279 -5.35 15.50 5.77
N ARG A 280 -4.80 16.43 4.97
CA ARG A 280 -5.59 17.36 4.17
C ARG A 280 -6.29 16.70 2.99
N VAL A 281 -5.88 15.49 2.61
CA VAL A 281 -6.33 14.77 1.41
C VAL A 281 -7.32 13.65 1.75
N ALA A 282 -7.07 12.88 2.82
CA ALA A 282 -7.98 11.81 3.20
C ALA A 282 -9.28 12.38 3.77
N LYS A 283 -10.41 12.02 3.17
CA LYS A 283 -11.74 12.38 3.68
C LYS A 283 -12.50 11.12 4.01
N LEU A 284 -12.84 10.93 5.28
CA LEU A 284 -13.64 9.79 5.71
C LEU A 284 -15.02 10.00 5.10
N GLN A 285 -15.52 9.04 4.33
CA GLN A 285 -16.83 9.09 3.68
C GLN A 285 -17.89 8.52 4.62
N TYR A 286 -17.68 7.28 5.08
CA TYR A 286 -18.56 6.54 5.97
C TYR A 286 -17.81 5.35 6.61
N ILE A 287 -18.42 4.73 7.63
CA ILE A 287 -17.93 3.50 8.27
C ILE A 287 -19.00 2.42 8.09
N ASP A 288 -18.64 1.29 7.49
CA ASP A 288 -19.51 0.11 7.54
C ASP A 288 -19.22 -0.69 8.81
N THR A 289 -20.27 -1.03 9.56
CA THR A 289 -20.15 -1.87 10.76
C THR A 289 -20.59 -3.29 10.46
N TYR A 290 -19.71 -4.26 10.73
CA TYR A 290 -19.99 -5.69 10.64
C TYR A 290 -19.83 -6.33 12.00
N LEU A 291 -20.86 -7.05 12.45
CA LEU A 291 -20.87 -7.70 13.75
C LEU A 291 -20.79 -9.21 13.58
N ALA A 292 -19.91 -9.86 14.34
CA ALA A 292 -19.84 -11.31 14.41
C ALA A 292 -19.33 -11.72 15.80
N ASN A 293 -20.00 -12.68 16.44
CA ASN A 293 -19.70 -13.06 17.83
C ASN A 293 -19.76 -11.82 18.76
N LYS A 294 -18.71 -11.63 19.56
CA LYS A 294 -18.46 -10.47 20.41
C LYS A 294 -17.54 -9.43 19.76
N PHE A 295 -17.48 -9.40 18.43
CA PHE A 295 -16.59 -8.54 17.65
C PHE A 295 -17.39 -7.50 16.85
N ALA A 296 -16.87 -6.27 16.81
CA ALA A 296 -17.33 -5.22 15.93
C ALA A 296 -16.19 -4.84 14.97
N TYR A 297 -16.36 -5.18 13.70
CA TYR A 297 -15.48 -4.77 12.62
C TYR A 297 -16.00 -3.44 12.07
N LEU A 298 -15.15 -2.43 12.01
CA LEU A 298 -15.48 -1.12 11.46
C LEU A 298 -14.66 -0.92 10.19
N ARG A 299 -15.27 -0.94 9.02
CA ARG A 299 -14.58 -0.67 7.75
C ARG A 299 -14.68 0.82 7.45
N PHE A 300 -13.61 1.56 7.75
CA PHE A 300 -13.54 2.99 7.47
C PHE A 300 -13.27 3.20 5.99
N ASN A 301 -14.14 3.95 5.29
CA ASN A 301 -14.05 4.21 3.85
C ASN A 301 -13.65 5.67 3.60
N PHE A 302 -12.53 5.90 2.91
CA PHE A 302 -12.01 7.25 2.64
C PHE A 302 -11.88 7.54 1.15
N SER A 303 -12.05 8.79 0.72
CA SER A 303 -11.42 9.26 -0.52
C SER A 303 -9.98 9.69 -0.24
N THR A 304 -9.09 9.52 -1.24
CA THR A 304 -7.64 9.65 -1.04
C THR A 304 -6.93 10.51 -2.10
N GLY A 305 -7.70 11.28 -2.88
CA GLY A 305 -7.17 12.08 -3.97
C GLY A 305 -6.48 11.20 -5.03
N ASP A 306 -5.30 11.62 -5.49
CA ASP A 306 -4.52 10.92 -6.52
C ASP A 306 -3.60 9.81 -5.97
N ALA A 307 -3.56 9.61 -4.65
CA ALA A 307 -2.78 8.55 -4.02
C ALA A 307 -3.60 7.27 -3.89
N ALA A 308 -2.94 6.11 -3.92
CA ALA A 308 -3.60 4.84 -3.57
C ALA A 308 -4.15 4.90 -2.13
N GLY A 309 -3.37 5.50 -1.21
CA GLY A 309 -3.86 5.95 0.09
C GLY A 309 -3.81 4.94 1.23
N GLN A 310 -3.29 3.72 1.02
CA GLN A 310 -3.22 2.66 2.05
C GLN A 310 -2.58 3.12 3.38
N ASN A 311 -1.43 3.81 3.32
CA ASN A 311 -0.75 4.33 4.51
C ASN A 311 -1.49 5.53 5.11
N MET A 312 -2.06 6.38 4.27
CA MET A 312 -2.80 7.57 4.68
C MET A 312 -4.06 7.19 5.48
N VAL A 313 -4.85 6.24 4.97
CA VAL A 313 -6.06 5.76 5.67
C VAL A 313 -5.70 4.98 6.93
N GLY A 314 -4.56 4.28 6.95
CA GLY A 314 -4.07 3.61 8.16
C GLY A 314 -3.86 4.59 9.31
N ARG A 315 -3.17 5.71 9.06
CA ARG A 315 -2.97 6.77 10.07
C ARG A 315 -4.28 7.45 10.48
N ALA A 316 -5.14 7.77 9.51
CA ALA A 316 -6.43 8.40 9.78
C ALA A 316 -7.33 7.52 10.66
N THR A 317 -7.44 6.23 10.33
CA THR A 317 -8.20 5.27 11.14
C THR A 317 -7.59 5.07 12.52
N PHE A 318 -6.26 5.09 12.63
CA PHE A 318 -5.60 4.99 13.93
C PHE A 318 -5.93 6.17 14.85
N ALA A 319 -5.90 7.41 14.34
CA ALA A 319 -6.30 8.59 15.11
C ALA A 319 -7.77 8.50 15.55
N ALA A 320 -8.67 8.17 14.62
CA ALA A 320 -10.09 7.98 14.93
C ALA A 320 -10.33 6.88 15.98
N CYS A 321 -9.64 5.74 15.88
CA CYS A 321 -9.77 4.65 16.84
C CYS A 321 -9.19 5.00 18.21
N SER A 322 -8.11 5.77 18.27
CA SER A 322 -7.56 6.26 19.54
C SER A 322 -8.60 7.11 20.27
N TRP A 323 -9.24 8.04 19.55
CA TRP A 323 -10.32 8.83 20.10
C TRP A 323 -11.52 7.97 20.53
N ILE A 324 -11.90 6.96 19.74
CA ILE A 324 -12.98 6.02 20.10
C ILE A 324 -12.68 5.29 21.42
N LEU A 325 -11.45 4.78 21.58
CA LEU A 325 -11.02 4.09 22.80
C LEU A 325 -11.06 5.01 24.02
N GLU A 326 -10.75 6.29 23.83
CA GLU A 326 -10.76 7.31 24.87
C GLU A 326 -12.16 7.83 25.21
N ASN A 327 -13.14 7.74 24.31
CA ASN A 327 -14.44 8.42 24.47
C ASN A 327 -15.63 7.45 24.59
N TYR A 328 -15.48 6.19 24.20
CA TYR A 328 -16.53 5.20 24.42
C TYR A 328 -16.65 4.87 25.91
N ARG A 329 -17.87 4.92 26.46
CA ARG A 329 -18.18 4.65 27.88
C ARG A 329 -19.17 3.50 28.07
N GLY A 330 -19.49 2.77 27.00
CA GLY A 330 -20.39 1.63 27.05
C GLY A 330 -19.70 0.35 27.54
N ALA A 331 -19.94 -0.77 26.84
CA ALA A 331 -19.35 -2.05 27.22
C ALA A 331 -17.81 -2.02 27.16
N PRO A 332 -17.07 -2.65 28.09
CA PRO A 332 -15.61 -2.66 28.05
C PRO A 332 -15.06 -3.27 26.75
N ILE A 333 -14.20 -2.52 26.06
CA ILE A 333 -13.41 -3.01 24.93
C ILE A 333 -12.24 -3.80 25.51
N ARG A 334 -12.19 -5.11 25.24
CA ARG A 334 -11.15 -6.03 25.75
C ARG A 334 -9.92 -6.04 24.85
N HIS A 335 -10.12 -6.01 23.54
CA HIS A 335 -9.03 -5.97 22.56
C HIS A 335 -9.39 -5.06 21.39
N PHE A 336 -8.34 -4.50 20.79
CA PHE A 336 -8.40 -3.68 19.59
C PHE A 336 -7.27 -4.08 18.65
N TYR A 337 -7.58 -4.19 17.36
CA TYR A 337 -6.60 -4.38 16.30
C TYR A 337 -6.93 -3.44 15.16
N LEU A 338 -5.93 -2.70 14.66
CA LEU A 338 -6.13 -1.70 13.60
C LEU A 338 -6.50 -2.33 12.24
N GLU A 339 -6.05 -3.56 12.00
CA GLU A 339 -6.38 -4.34 10.80
C GLU A 339 -6.87 -5.73 11.22
N SER A 340 -7.92 -6.19 10.55
CA SER A 340 -8.69 -7.39 10.90
C SER A 340 -8.86 -8.35 9.73
N ASN A 341 -8.11 -8.13 8.64
CA ASN A 341 -8.30 -8.72 7.31
C ASN A 341 -9.62 -8.33 6.63
N PHE A 342 -10.38 -7.36 7.16
CA PHE A 342 -11.72 -7.04 6.66
C PHE A 342 -11.78 -5.80 5.73
N ALA A 343 -10.74 -4.95 5.72
CA ALA A 343 -10.56 -4.01 4.61
C ALA A 343 -10.38 -4.79 3.30
N THR A 344 -9.74 -5.95 3.50
CA THR A 344 -8.95 -6.83 2.67
C THR A 344 -7.92 -6.10 1.84
N ASP A 345 -6.67 -6.12 2.31
CA ASP A 345 -5.50 -5.58 1.62
C ASP A 345 -4.64 -6.74 1.10
N LYS A 346 -4.30 -6.68 -0.19
CA LYS A 346 -3.45 -7.63 -0.93
C LYS A 346 -3.97 -9.07 -0.93
N LYS A 347 -5.30 -9.25 -0.95
CA LYS A 347 -5.95 -10.57 -1.01
C LYS A 347 -7.28 -10.45 -1.76
N ALA A 348 -7.64 -11.45 -2.54
CA ALA A 348 -8.95 -11.54 -3.15
C ALA A 348 -10.05 -11.65 -2.07
N SER A 349 -11.13 -10.88 -2.19
CA SER A 349 -12.25 -10.98 -1.27
C SER A 349 -13.59 -10.59 -1.89
N GLN A 350 -14.65 -11.26 -1.41
CA GLN A 350 -16.03 -10.95 -1.79
C GLN A 350 -16.45 -9.55 -1.35
N ILE A 351 -15.94 -9.08 -0.20
CA ILE A 351 -16.27 -7.73 0.29
C ILE A 351 -15.76 -6.66 -0.67
N ASN A 352 -14.58 -6.81 -1.29
CA ASN A 352 -14.07 -5.83 -2.26
C ASN A 352 -14.85 -5.86 -3.58
N VAL A 353 -15.40 -7.02 -3.96
CA VAL A 353 -16.30 -7.15 -5.13
C VAL A 353 -17.62 -6.41 -4.88
N MET A 354 -18.22 -6.62 -3.71
CA MET A 354 -19.52 -6.05 -3.33
C MET A 354 -19.42 -4.58 -2.90
N ARG A 355 -18.35 -4.22 -2.19
CA ARG A 355 -18.07 -2.89 -1.63
C ARG A 355 -16.67 -2.47 -2.07
N THR A 356 -16.63 -1.63 -3.10
CA THR A 356 -15.43 -1.11 -3.76
C THR A 356 -14.25 -0.86 -2.82
N ARG A 357 -13.05 -1.24 -3.26
CA ARG A 357 -11.78 -0.83 -2.65
C ARG A 357 -10.82 -0.32 -3.73
N GLY A 358 -10.33 0.90 -3.57
CA GLY A 358 -9.76 1.69 -4.67
C GLY A 358 -10.88 2.25 -5.54
N LYS A 359 -10.77 2.05 -6.85
CA LYS A 359 -11.71 2.53 -7.86
C LYS A 359 -12.59 1.38 -8.36
N ARG A 360 -13.88 1.64 -8.55
CA ARG A 360 -14.80 0.77 -9.29
C ARG A 360 -15.00 1.37 -10.66
N VAL A 361 -14.55 0.68 -11.70
CA VAL A 361 -14.54 1.22 -13.06
C VAL A 361 -15.19 0.24 -14.01
N VAL A 362 -16.08 0.75 -14.86
CA VAL A 362 -16.71 0.00 -15.95
C VAL A 362 -16.09 0.44 -17.26
N ALA A 363 -15.72 -0.51 -18.10
CA ALA A 363 -15.33 -0.30 -19.50
C ALA A 363 -16.28 -1.10 -20.40
N GLU A 364 -16.87 -0.45 -21.39
CA GLU A 364 -17.88 -1.06 -22.27
C GLU A 364 -17.69 -0.64 -23.73
N ALA A 365 -18.06 -1.53 -24.66
CA ALA A 365 -18.05 -1.28 -26.10
C ALA A 365 -19.07 -2.14 -26.84
N VAL A 366 -19.52 -1.66 -28.00
CA VAL A 366 -20.30 -2.45 -28.96
C VAL A 366 -19.39 -2.81 -30.14
N ILE A 367 -19.06 -4.08 -30.29
CA ILE A 367 -18.19 -4.61 -31.33
C ILE A 367 -19.03 -5.01 -32.54
N LYS A 368 -18.75 -4.39 -33.68
CA LYS A 368 -19.46 -4.65 -34.93
C LYS A 368 -19.22 -6.06 -35.45
N ARG A 369 -20.29 -6.77 -35.85
CA ARG A 369 -20.18 -8.16 -36.32
C ARG A 369 -19.15 -8.32 -37.44
N ASP A 370 -19.25 -7.49 -38.46
CA ASP A 370 -18.41 -7.57 -39.65
C ASP A 370 -16.93 -7.38 -39.28
N ILE A 371 -16.63 -6.41 -38.41
CA ILE A 371 -15.28 -6.15 -37.92
C ILE A 371 -14.78 -7.34 -37.08
N LEU A 372 -15.60 -7.86 -36.16
CA LEU A 372 -15.25 -9.02 -35.34
C LEU A 372 -14.95 -10.25 -36.19
N GLN A 373 -15.80 -10.56 -37.18
CA GLN A 373 -15.60 -11.69 -38.08
C GLN A 373 -14.35 -11.51 -38.96
N GLN A 374 -14.13 -10.33 -39.52
CA GLN A 374 -12.99 -10.05 -40.39
C GLN A 374 -11.66 -10.06 -39.64
N ARG A 375 -11.61 -9.53 -38.42
CA ARG A 375 -10.37 -9.34 -37.65
C ARG A 375 -10.05 -10.50 -36.71
N MET A 376 -11.08 -11.12 -36.15
CA MET A 376 -10.94 -12.14 -35.10
C MET A 376 -11.48 -13.51 -35.48
N ARG A 377 -12.17 -13.64 -36.63
CA ARG A 377 -12.71 -14.91 -37.15
C ARG A 377 -13.68 -15.60 -36.18
N VAL A 378 -14.40 -14.81 -35.39
CA VAL A 378 -15.47 -15.26 -34.48
C VAL A 378 -16.73 -14.43 -34.68
N THR A 379 -17.89 -14.96 -34.31
CA THR A 379 -19.17 -14.23 -34.33
C THR A 379 -19.57 -13.72 -32.94
N PRO A 380 -20.43 -12.69 -32.85
CA PRO A 380 -21.00 -12.24 -31.58
C PRO A 380 -21.66 -13.36 -30.76
N GLU A 381 -22.40 -14.25 -31.43
CA GLU A 381 -23.08 -15.38 -30.79
C GLU A 381 -22.09 -16.36 -30.15
N GLN A 382 -20.97 -16.64 -30.82
CA GLN A 382 -19.94 -17.52 -30.28
C GLN A 382 -19.31 -16.94 -29.01
N LEU A 383 -19.01 -15.64 -29.00
CA LEU A 383 -18.45 -14.98 -27.81
C LEU A 383 -19.46 -14.89 -26.66
N ALA A 384 -20.71 -14.53 -26.95
CA ALA A 384 -21.76 -14.48 -25.93
C ALA A 384 -22.02 -15.87 -25.31
N TYR A 385 -22.06 -16.93 -26.14
CA TYR A 385 -22.21 -18.29 -25.64
C TYR A 385 -20.98 -18.76 -24.85
N HIS A 386 -19.77 -18.48 -25.34
CA HIS A 386 -18.54 -18.79 -24.61
C HIS A 386 -18.51 -18.10 -23.25
N GLY A 387 -18.94 -16.84 -23.15
CA GLY A 387 -19.07 -16.11 -21.88
C GLY A 387 -20.02 -16.80 -20.89
N GLN A 388 -21.13 -17.39 -21.35
CA GLN A 388 -22.01 -18.18 -20.49
C GLN A 388 -21.32 -19.44 -19.96
N VAL A 389 -20.60 -20.15 -20.84
CA VAL A 389 -19.84 -21.36 -20.47
C VAL A 389 -18.72 -21.03 -19.48
N SER A 390 -17.92 -19.98 -19.74
CA SER A 390 -16.83 -19.57 -18.86
C SER A 390 -17.35 -19.08 -17.50
N ASN A 391 -18.51 -18.43 -17.46
CA ASN A 391 -19.13 -17.98 -16.21
C ASN A 391 -19.53 -19.15 -15.29
N VAL A 392 -20.02 -20.27 -15.85
CA VAL A 392 -20.24 -21.49 -15.06
C VAL A 392 -18.92 -22.03 -14.49
N GLY A 393 -17.84 -22.03 -15.29
CA GLY A 393 -16.52 -22.44 -14.83
C GLY A 393 -15.95 -21.55 -13.72
N ALA A 394 -16.10 -20.23 -13.85
CA ALA A 394 -15.68 -19.26 -12.84
C ALA A 394 -16.43 -19.45 -11.53
N PHE A 395 -17.75 -19.68 -11.59
CA PHE A 395 -18.55 -19.98 -10.41
C PHE A 395 -18.09 -21.28 -9.72
N LEU A 396 -17.90 -22.36 -10.47
CA LEU A 396 -17.47 -23.66 -9.91
C LEU A 396 -16.08 -23.59 -9.27
N SER A 397 -15.18 -22.79 -9.83
CA SER A 397 -13.81 -22.63 -9.31
C SER A 397 -13.70 -21.64 -8.15
N GLY A 398 -14.75 -20.86 -7.88
CA GLY A 398 -14.70 -19.77 -6.90
C GLY A 398 -13.79 -18.61 -7.33
N ALA A 399 -13.56 -18.44 -8.63
CA ALA A 399 -12.76 -17.34 -9.16
C ALA A 399 -13.41 -15.99 -8.85
N ASN A 400 -12.60 -14.99 -8.47
CA ASN A 400 -13.06 -13.60 -8.29
C ASN A 400 -13.20 -12.84 -9.62
N ASN A 401 -13.04 -13.54 -10.74
CA ASN A 401 -13.09 -13.03 -12.09
C ASN A 401 -13.74 -14.07 -13.00
N ASN A 402 -14.78 -13.68 -13.74
CA ASN A 402 -15.45 -14.54 -14.73
C ASN A 402 -14.97 -14.34 -16.18
N GLY A 403 -14.01 -13.44 -16.36
CA GLY A 403 -13.23 -13.24 -17.58
C GLY A 403 -12.01 -14.13 -17.69
N ALA A 404 -11.18 -13.83 -18.66
CA ALA A 404 -10.06 -14.67 -19.06
C ALA A 404 -8.73 -14.27 -18.38
N HIS A 405 -8.35 -12.98 -18.33
CA HIS A 405 -6.99 -12.62 -17.94
C HIS A 405 -6.73 -11.17 -17.47
N SER A 406 -7.69 -10.49 -16.84
CA SER A 406 -7.48 -9.10 -16.36
C SER A 406 -6.19 -8.90 -15.55
N ALA A 407 -5.76 -9.91 -14.78
CA ALA A 407 -4.53 -9.92 -14.00
C ALA A 407 -3.30 -9.60 -14.87
N ASN A 408 -3.21 -10.14 -16.09
CA ASN A 408 -2.07 -9.96 -16.98
C ASN A 408 -1.89 -8.49 -17.38
N GLY A 409 -2.96 -7.87 -17.88
CA GLY A 409 -2.93 -6.47 -18.32
C GLY A 409 -2.71 -5.51 -17.17
N ILE A 410 -3.38 -5.74 -16.04
CA ILE A 410 -3.23 -4.92 -14.83
C ILE A 410 -1.79 -5.02 -14.31
N THR A 411 -1.24 -6.22 -14.19
CA THR A 411 0.15 -6.42 -13.72
C THR A 411 1.14 -5.72 -14.63
N ALA A 412 0.99 -5.86 -15.95
CA ALA A 412 1.91 -5.26 -16.91
C ALA A 412 1.89 -3.72 -16.87
N VAL A 413 0.70 -3.13 -16.74
CA VAL A 413 0.57 -1.68 -16.57
C VAL A 413 1.07 -1.25 -15.17
N PHE A 414 0.80 -2.02 -14.13
CA PHE A 414 1.20 -1.73 -12.75
C PHE A 414 2.72 -1.63 -12.60
N ILE A 415 3.46 -2.62 -13.12
CA ILE A 415 4.92 -2.62 -13.13
C ILE A 415 5.44 -1.42 -13.93
N ALA A 416 4.88 -1.19 -15.13
CA ALA A 416 5.30 -0.10 -16.01
C ALA A 416 5.09 1.28 -15.36
N THR A 417 4.07 1.45 -14.51
CA THR A 417 3.65 2.75 -13.97
C THR A 417 3.89 2.94 -12.47
N GLY A 418 4.57 1.99 -11.82
CA GLY A 418 4.97 2.13 -10.42
C GLY A 418 3.83 2.00 -9.42
N GLN A 419 2.82 1.21 -9.76
CA GLN A 419 1.76 0.83 -8.82
C GLN A 419 2.27 -0.24 -7.86
N ASP A 420 1.59 -0.44 -6.73
CA ASP A 420 1.88 -1.57 -5.84
C ASP A 420 1.38 -2.87 -6.50
N VAL A 421 2.31 -3.65 -7.05
CA VAL A 421 2.01 -4.89 -7.79
C VAL A 421 1.32 -5.93 -6.91
N ALA A 422 1.50 -5.90 -5.59
CA ALA A 422 0.78 -6.81 -4.70
C ALA A 422 -0.73 -6.55 -4.68
N ASN A 423 -1.19 -5.35 -5.06
CA ASN A 423 -2.61 -5.06 -5.21
C ASN A 423 -3.26 -5.75 -6.42
N VAL A 424 -2.49 -6.38 -7.31
CA VAL A 424 -3.07 -7.27 -8.34
C VAL A 424 -3.94 -8.35 -7.71
N ALA A 425 -3.62 -8.84 -6.50
CA ALA A 425 -4.43 -9.80 -5.76
C ALA A 425 -5.89 -9.35 -5.54
N GLU A 426 -6.14 -8.04 -5.61
CA GLU A 426 -7.47 -7.42 -5.50
C GLU A 426 -7.97 -6.89 -6.84
N SER A 427 -7.08 -6.18 -7.56
CA SER A 427 -7.41 -5.51 -8.81
C SER A 427 -7.64 -6.46 -9.98
N SER A 428 -7.19 -7.71 -9.90
CA SER A 428 -7.55 -8.74 -10.87
C SER A 428 -9.01 -9.18 -10.80
N ALA A 429 -9.78 -8.76 -9.80
CA ALA A 429 -11.21 -9.05 -9.76
C ALA A 429 -11.90 -8.42 -11.00
N GLY A 430 -12.84 -9.14 -11.59
CA GLY A 430 -13.48 -8.70 -12.83
C GLY A 430 -14.87 -9.29 -12.99
N VAL A 431 -15.81 -8.46 -13.42
CA VAL A 431 -17.17 -8.89 -13.77
C VAL A 431 -17.39 -8.54 -15.24
N ILE A 432 -17.27 -9.56 -16.09
CA ILE A 432 -17.53 -9.47 -17.52
C ILE A 432 -18.98 -9.82 -17.79
N TYR A 433 -19.57 -9.04 -18.69
CA TYR A 433 -20.86 -9.30 -19.29
C TYR A 433 -20.77 -9.15 -20.81
N SER A 434 -21.41 -10.06 -21.54
CA SER A 434 -21.47 -10.04 -22.99
C SER A 434 -22.85 -10.45 -23.49
N GLU A 435 -23.39 -9.73 -24.46
CA GLU A 435 -24.66 -10.07 -25.10
C GLU A 435 -24.68 -9.68 -26.57
N VAL A 436 -25.57 -10.33 -27.34
CA VAL A 436 -25.79 -9.99 -28.75
C VAL A 436 -26.89 -8.92 -28.83
N THR A 437 -26.59 -7.79 -29.46
CA THR A 437 -27.54 -6.67 -29.59
C THR A 437 -28.66 -6.98 -30.59
N PRO A 438 -29.75 -6.19 -30.65
CA PRO A 438 -30.79 -6.32 -31.68
C PRO A 438 -30.24 -6.19 -33.12
N GLU A 439 -29.25 -5.32 -33.33
CA GLU A 439 -28.49 -5.13 -34.58
C GLU A 439 -27.52 -6.28 -34.83
N LYS A 440 -27.53 -7.26 -33.93
CA LYS A 440 -26.74 -8.47 -33.95
C LYS A 440 -25.26 -8.20 -33.63
N ASP A 441 -24.85 -7.02 -33.19
CA ASP A 441 -23.48 -6.76 -32.75
C ASP A 441 -23.20 -7.42 -31.38
N LEU A 442 -21.96 -7.33 -30.88
CA LEU A 442 -21.62 -7.80 -29.53
C LEU A 442 -21.50 -6.59 -28.58
N TYR A 443 -22.37 -6.49 -27.57
CA TYR A 443 -22.08 -5.65 -26.42
C TYR A 443 -21.18 -6.41 -25.46
N LEU A 444 -20.08 -5.77 -25.04
CA LEU A 444 -19.12 -6.32 -24.08
C LEU A 444 -18.83 -5.27 -23.01
N SER A 445 -18.88 -5.68 -21.75
CA SER A 445 -18.60 -4.84 -20.59
C SER A 445 -17.70 -5.58 -19.59
N MET A 446 -16.75 -4.86 -19.01
CA MET A 446 -15.91 -5.28 -17.91
C MET A 446 -16.07 -4.29 -16.77
N THR A 447 -16.48 -4.77 -15.59
CA THR A 447 -16.41 -4.02 -14.34
C THR A 447 -15.25 -4.52 -13.50
N ILE A 448 -14.29 -3.65 -13.20
CA ILE A 448 -13.26 -3.90 -12.20
C ILE A 448 -13.78 -3.35 -10.87
N PRO A 449 -14.15 -4.20 -9.90
CA PRO A 449 -14.80 -3.74 -8.67
C PRO A 449 -13.82 -3.10 -7.68
N SER A 450 -12.52 -3.42 -7.80
CA SER A 450 -11.51 -3.05 -6.82
C SER A 450 -10.17 -2.73 -7.48
N LEU A 451 -10.09 -1.61 -8.21
CA LEU A 451 -8.86 -1.16 -8.87
C LEU A 451 -8.06 -0.20 -7.96
N ILE A 452 -6.96 -0.68 -7.37
CA ILE A 452 -6.08 0.15 -6.53
C ILE A 452 -5.01 0.76 -7.44
N VAL A 453 -5.13 2.06 -7.69
CA VAL A 453 -4.20 2.82 -8.54
C VAL A 453 -3.90 4.19 -7.95
N ALA A 454 -2.75 4.73 -8.34
CA ALA A 454 -2.26 6.04 -7.97
C ALA A 454 -1.56 6.73 -9.16
N THR A 455 -1.59 8.05 -9.15
CA THR A 455 -0.74 8.90 -10.00
C THR A 455 0.17 9.81 -9.17
N HIS A 456 0.16 9.61 -7.85
CA HIS A 456 1.03 10.29 -6.90
C HIS A 456 1.40 9.37 -5.71
N GLY A 457 2.66 9.42 -5.29
CA GLY A 457 3.20 8.65 -4.16
C GLY A 457 3.59 7.21 -4.52
N GLY A 458 4.31 6.55 -3.61
CA GLY A 458 4.87 5.22 -3.83
C GLY A 458 5.79 5.17 -5.05
N GLY A 459 5.69 4.09 -5.83
CA GLY A 459 6.54 3.88 -7.01
C GLY A 459 6.27 4.81 -8.20
N THR A 460 5.20 5.62 -8.18
CA THR A 460 4.80 6.47 -9.32
C THR A 460 5.80 7.60 -9.62
N GLY A 461 6.66 7.94 -8.65
CA GLY A 461 7.73 8.92 -8.79
C GLY A 461 9.07 8.34 -9.24
N LEU A 462 9.19 7.01 -9.37
CA LEU A 462 10.43 6.36 -9.81
C LEU A 462 10.71 6.62 -11.29
N ALA A 463 11.98 6.55 -11.69
CA ALA A 463 12.47 7.07 -12.97
C ALA A 463 11.64 6.57 -14.18
N THR A 464 11.72 5.28 -14.48
CA THR A 464 11.02 4.67 -15.63
C THR A 464 9.50 4.70 -15.47
N GLN A 465 9.02 4.53 -14.23
CA GLN A 465 7.60 4.50 -13.91
C GLN A 465 6.91 5.84 -14.17
N ASN A 466 7.60 6.94 -13.83
CA ASN A 466 7.08 8.29 -14.05
C ASN A 466 7.03 8.63 -15.55
N GLU A 467 8.04 8.22 -16.32
CA GLU A 467 8.03 8.38 -17.79
C GLU A 467 6.84 7.65 -18.42
N CYS A 468 6.53 6.44 -17.97
CA CYS A 468 5.37 5.68 -18.42
C CYS A 468 4.03 6.35 -18.07
N LEU A 469 3.90 6.93 -16.87
CA LEU A 469 2.71 7.71 -16.51
C LEU A 469 2.60 9.00 -17.35
N ARG A 470 3.71 9.69 -17.64
CA ARG A 470 3.73 10.87 -18.51
C ARG A 470 3.32 10.53 -19.94
N MET A 471 3.73 9.37 -20.47
CA MET A 471 3.33 8.88 -21.79
C MET A 471 1.81 8.77 -21.94
N MET A 472 1.10 8.40 -20.86
CA MET A 472 -0.37 8.33 -20.83
C MET A 472 -1.03 9.65 -20.39
N ASN A 473 -0.27 10.71 -20.14
CA ASN A 473 -0.75 11.96 -19.56
C ASN A 473 -1.48 11.76 -18.22
N CYS A 474 -0.93 10.89 -17.36
CA CYS A 474 -1.48 10.49 -16.05
C CYS A 474 -0.58 10.95 -14.90
N VAL A 475 0.00 12.15 -15.01
CA VAL A 475 0.78 12.79 -13.94
C VAL A 475 0.15 14.12 -13.57
N GLY A 476 0.12 14.43 -12.28
CA GLY A 476 -0.45 15.66 -11.74
C GLY A 476 -1.79 15.44 -11.05
N ARG A 477 -2.32 16.51 -10.46
CA ARG A 477 -3.53 16.47 -9.65
C ARG A 477 -4.77 16.15 -10.50
N GLY A 478 -5.65 15.28 -9.99
CA GLY A 478 -6.90 14.89 -10.61
C GLY A 478 -6.75 13.90 -11.77
N THR A 479 -5.62 13.20 -11.86
CA THR A 479 -5.33 12.29 -12.98
C THR A 479 -5.56 10.81 -12.66
N VAL A 480 -5.82 10.46 -11.38
CA VAL A 480 -6.01 9.04 -11.00
C VAL A 480 -7.23 8.40 -11.64
N ASN A 481 -8.35 9.13 -11.78
CA ASN A 481 -9.56 8.57 -12.41
C ASN A 481 -9.36 8.40 -13.92
N LYS A 482 -8.65 9.32 -14.57
CA LYS A 482 -8.22 9.16 -15.97
C LYS A 482 -7.38 7.89 -16.13
N PHE A 483 -6.41 7.69 -15.23
CA PHE A 483 -5.59 6.48 -15.26
C PHE A 483 -6.43 5.21 -15.03
N ALA A 484 -7.39 5.25 -14.09
CA ALA A 484 -8.30 4.14 -13.81
C ALA A 484 -9.17 3.78 -15.03
N GLU A 485 -9.69 4.76 -15.76
CA GLU A 485 -10.44 4.55 -17.01
C GLU A 485 -9.57 3.95 -18.12
N ILE A 486 -8.32 4.41 -18.26
CA ILE A 486 -7.37 3.84 -19.22
C ILE A 486 -7.09 2.37 -18.88
N VAL A 487 -6.80 2.05 -17.61
CA VAL A 487 -6.55 0.66 -17.16
C VAL A 487 -7.77 -0.23 -17.44
N ALA A 488 -8.99 0.23 -17.16
CA ALA A 488 -10.20 -0.53 -17.45
C ALA A 488 -10.37 -0.79 -18.96
N GLY A 489 -10.07 0.19 -19.80
CA GLY A 489 -10.07 0.04 -21.25
C GLY A 489 -9.00 -0.95 -21.76
N VAL A 490 -7.80 -0.93 -21.16
CA VAL A 490 -6.74 -1.92 -21.43
C VAL A 490 -7.24 -3.33 -21.11
N VAL A 491 -7.87 -3.52 -19.94
CA VAL A 491 -8.41 -4.82 -19.55
C VAL A 491 -9.47 -5.29 -20.53
N LEU A 492 -10.46 -4.47 -20.89
CA LEU A 492 -11.49 -4.84 -21.87
C LEU A 492 -10.87 -5.25 -23.23
N ALA A 493 -9.83 -4.54 -23.68
CA ALA A 493 -9.11 -4.87 -24.91
C ALA A 493 -8.49 -6.28 -24.85
N GLY A 494 -7.79 -6.58 -23.75
CA GLY A 494 -7.20 -7.90 -23.52
C GLY A 494 -8.25 -9.00 -23.52
N GLU A 495 -9.33 -8.81 -22.75
CA GLU A 495 -10.43 -9.76 -22.63
C GLU A 495 -11.08 -10.07 -23.98
N LEU A 496 -11.36 -9.03 -24.78
CA LEU A 496 -11.91 -9.19 -26.13
C LEU A 496 -10.95 -9.98 -27.04
N SER A 497 -9.66 -9.68 -27.00
CA SER A 497 -8.65 -10.36 -27.79
C SER A 497 -8.52 -11.84 -27.38
N LEU A 498 -8.37 -12.12 -26.09
CA LEU A 498 -8.16 -13.48 -25.61
C LEU A 498 -9.41 -14.34 -25.77
N ALA A 499 -10.60 -13.82 -25.43
CA ALA A 499 -11.86 -14.54 -25.65
C ALA A 499 -12.03 -14.91 -27.13
N SER A 500 -11.70 -13.99 -28.04
CA SER A 500 -11.71 -14.25 -29.48
C SER A 500 -10.75 -15.37 -29.90
N ALA A 501 -9.51 -15.37 -29.40
CA ALA A 501 -8.53 -16.40 -29.74
C ALA A 501 -8.92 -17.79 -29.22
N ILE A 502 -9.53 -17.87 -28.03
CA ILE A 502 -10.04 -19.11 -27.46
C ILE A 502 -11.22 -19.61 -28.31
N SER A 503 -12.17 -18.74 -28.64
CA SER A 503 -13.37 -19.10 -29.40
C SER A 503 -13.11 -19.42 -30.88
N SER A 504 -12.03 -18.91 -31.48
CA SER A 504 -11.62 -19.28 -32.85
C SER A 504 -10.77 -20.55 -32.91
N SER A 505 -10.38 -21.13 -31.77
CA SER A 505 -9.37 -22.19 -31.66
C SER A 505 -7.95 -21.81 -32.15
N ASP A 506 -7.66 -20.52 -32.36
CA ASP A 506 -6.32 -20.02 -32.74
C ASP A 506 -5.35 -19.85 -31.53
N TRP A 507 -5.81 -20.14 -30.31
CA TRP A 507 -5.04 -19.91 -29.09
C TRP A 507 -3.74 -20.73 -29.02
N VAL A 508 -3.76 -21.99 -29.48
CA VAL A 508 -2.61 -22.90 -29.40
C VAL A 508 -1.49 -22.50 -30.37
N SER A 509 -1.83 -22.12 -31.60
CA SER A 509 -0.84 -21.77 -32.63
C SER A 509 -0.08 -20.48 -32.31
N SER A 510 -0.76 -19.50 -31.71
CA SER A 510 -0.15 -18.20 -31.34
C SER A 510 0.84 -18.32 -30.17
N HIS A 511 0.52 -19.14 -29.17
CA HIS A 511 1.45 -19.44 -28.06
C HIS A 511 2.67 -20.24 -28.53
N GLU A 512 2.49 -21.18 -29.46
CA GLU A 512 3.60 -21.96 -30.01
C GLU A 512 4.58 -21.13 -30.85
N GLN A 513 4.10 -20.13 -31.59
CA GLN A 513 4.92 -19.34 -32.50
C GLN A 513 5.71 -18.22 -31.79
N TYR A 514 5.15 -17.62 -30.74
CA TYR A 514 5.71 -16.41 -30.11
C TYR A 514 6.01 -16.57 -28.61
N GLY A 515 5.51 -17.62 -27.95
CA GLY A 515 5.69 -17.86 -26.52
C GLY A 515 6.80 -18.85 -26.17
N ARG A 516 7.48 -19.46 -27.16
CA ARG A 516 8.61 -20.35 -26.91
C ARG A 516 9.91 -19.56 -26.69
N ASN A 517 10.27 -19.35 -25.42
CA ASN A 517 11.66 -19.23 -25.03
C ASN A 517 12.23 -20.66 -24.95
N ARG A 518 12.89 -21.12 -26.01
CA ARG A 518 13.70 -22.35 -25.96
C ARG A 518 15.09 -22.04 -25.43
#